data_AF-A0A1X0NQN1-F1
#
_entry.id   AF-A0A1X0NQN1-F1
#
_cell.length_a   1.000
_cell.length_b   1.000
_cell.length_c   1.000
_cell.angle_alpha   90.00
_cell.angle_beta   90.00
_cell.angle_gamma   90.00
#
_symmetry.space_group_name_H-M   'P 1'
#
loop_
_entity.id
_entity.type
_entity.pdbx_description
1 polymer ?
#
loop_
_entity_poly.entity_id
_entity_poly.type
_entity_poly.pdbx_seq_one_letter_code
_entity_poly.pdbx_strand_id
1 'polypeptide(L)'
;MAKNTSSSSTDSPDATMMNESLRYIPHSTLQTWRERDYLIVFGIPSVDINSRRRRRYLQRTTCWQFPGVARRANNFTGAML
;
A
#
# COMPACT_ATOMS: atom_id res chain seq x y z
N MET A 1 -25.06 -16.06 41.33
CA MET A 1 -25.44 -15.68 39.95
C MET A 1 -24.18 -15.40 39.17
N ALA A 2 -23.78 -16.31 38.27
CA ALA A 2 -22.56 -16.17 37.47
C ALA A 2 -22.84 -15.31 36.23
N LYS A 3 -21.97 -14.35 35.95
CA LYS A 3 -22.07 -13.44 34.80
C LYS A 3 -21.23 -14.04 33.67
N ASN A 4 -21.91 -14.63 32.70
CA ASN A 4 -21.28 -15.27 31.55
C ASN A 4 -20.93 -14.18 30.53
N THR A 5 -19.70 -13.69 30.55
CA THR A 5 -19.20 -12.79 29.50
C THR A 5 -18.77 -13.63 28.31
N SER A 6 -19.69 -13.93 27.41
CA SER A 6 -19.38 -14.43 26.07
C SER A 6 -18.71 -13.31 25.28
N SER A 7 -17.38 -13.31 25.21
CA SER A 7 -16.62 -12.50 24.26
C SER A 7 -16.87 -13.05 22.86
N SER A 8 -17.92 -12.54 22.19
CA SER A 8 -18.08 -12.74 20.76
C SER A 8 -16.97 -11.95 20.07
N SER A 9 -15.87 -12.62 19.73
CA SER A 9 -14.83 -12.08 18.87
C SER A 9 -15.43 -11.86 17.48
N THR A 10 -15.94 -10.65 17.24
CA THR A 10 -16.49 -10.21 15.97
C THR A 10 -15.37 -9.87 14.99
N ASP A 11 -14.46 -10.80 14.76
CA ASP A 11 -13.47 -10.62 13.69
C ASP A 11 -14.16 -11.01 12.39
N SER A 12 -14.75 -10.01 11.74
CA SER A 12 -15.33 -10.18 10.40
C SER A 12 -14.23 -10.71 9.48
N PRO A 13 -14.48 -11.76 8.68
CA PRO A 13 -13.48 -12.31 7.78
C PRO A 13 -12.87 -11.24 6.85
N ASP A 14 -13.64 -10.20 6.54
CA ASP A 14 -13.19 -9.05 5.76
C ASP A 14 -12.14 -8.20 6.51
N ALA A 15 -12.33 -7.96 7.81
CA ALA A 15 -11.37 -7.24 8.64
C ALA A 15 -10.06 -8.02 8.79
N THR A 16 -10.14 -9.35 8.92
CA THR A 16 -8.97 -10.23 8.97
C THR A 16 -8.21 -10.23 7.64
N MET A 17 -8.91 -10.31 6.50
CA MET A 17 -8.29 -10.23 5.17
C MET A 17 -7.64 -8.87 4.90
N MET A 18 -8.29 -7.77 5.29
CA MET A 18 -7.70 -6.43 5.20
C MET A 18 -6.42 -6.34 6.04
N ASN A 19 -6.44 -6.80 7.29
CA ASN A 19 -5.27 -6.74 8.16
C ASN A 19 -4.08 -7.56 7.59
N GLU A 20 -4.34 -8.77 7.08
CA GLU A 20 -3.33 -9.57 6.40
C GLU A 20 -2.77 -8.91 5.14
N SER A 21 -3.61 -8.21 4.36
CA SER A 21 -3.15 -7.51 3.15
C SER A 21 -2.25 -6.30 3.45
N LEU A 22 -2.41 -5.67 4.62
CA LEU A 22 -1.69 -4.46 5.03
C LEU A 22 -0.53 -4.74 6.00
N ARG A 23 -0.34 -5.98 6.46
CA ARG A 23 0.63 -6.35 7.51
C ARG A 23 2.09 -5.94 7.27
N TYR A 24 2.48 -5.72 6.02
CA TYR A 24 3.84 -5.32 5.63
C TYR A 24 3.95 -3.83 5.32
N ILE A 25 2.85 -3.08 5.43
CA ILE A 25 2.82 -1.64 5.20
C ILE A 25 3.13 -0.95 6.53
N PRO A 26 4.12 -0.03 6.57
CA PRO A 26 4.41 0.73 7.77
C PRO A 26 3.17 1.48 8.29
N HIS A 27 3.00 1.53 9.60
CA HIS A 27 1.84 2.16 10.22
C HIS A 27 1.73 3.66 9.89
N SER A 28 2.87 4.34 9.77
CA SER A 28 2.94 5.73 9.32
C SER A 28 2.34 5.93 7.92
N THR A 29 2.61 5.01 6.99
CA THR A 29 2.04 5.02 5.63
C THR A 29 0.52 4.87 5.67
N LEU A 30 0.00 3.94 6.48
CA LEU A 30 -1.45 3.76 6.65
C LEU A 30 -2.13 4.98 7.24
N GLN A 31 -1.49 5.64 8.22
CA GLN A 31 -2.00 6.88 8.80
C GLN A 31 -2.08 7.98 7.75
N THR A 32 -1.04 8.15 6.93
CA THR A 32 -1.08 9.16 5.86
C THR A 32 -2.15 8.85 4.81
N TRP A 33 -2.47 7.58 4.56
CA TRP A 33 -3.57 7.19 3.68
C TRP A 33 -4.94 7.55 4.26
N ARG A 34 -5.12 7.42 5.58
CA ARG A 34 -6.38 7.81 6.26
C ARG A 34 -6.60 9.31 6.28
N GLU A 35 -5.52 10.09 6.38
CA GLU A 35 -5.57 11.55 6.45
C GLU A 35 -5.73 12.22 5.07
N ARG A 36 -5.56 11.46 3.98
CA ARG A 36 -5.65 11.98 2.61
C ARG A 36 -6.85 11.36 1.91
N ASP A 37 -7.66 12.21 1.27
CA ASP A 37 -8.86 11.79 0.50
C ASP A 37 -8.53 11.04 -0.80
N TYR A 38 -7.26 10.72 -1.07
CA TYR A 38 -6.85 9.98 -2.26
C TYR A 38 -5.61 9.12 -2.00
N LEU A 39 -5.64 7.90 -2.52
CA LEU A 39 -4.50 6.99 -2.56
C LEU A 39 -4.21 6.62 -4.02
N ILE A 40 -3.07 7.03 -4.56
CA ILE A 40 -2.58 6.58 -5.87
C ILE A 40 -1.39 5.66 -5.65
N VAL A 41 -1.64 4.35 -5.61
CA VAL A 41 -0.59 3.33 -5.59
C VAL A 41 -0.44 2.77 -7.00
N PHE A 42 0.65 3.10 -7.68
CA PHE A 42 1.03 2.47 -8.95
C PHE A 42 2.21 1.54 -8.72
N GLY A 43 1.92 0.26 -8.51
CA GLY A 43 2.93 -0.78 -8.40
C GLY A 43 2.39 -2.07 -9.00
N ILE A 44 3.16 -2.71 -9.88
CA ILE A 44 2.87 -4.07 -10.32
C ILE A 44 3.42 -5.00 -9.23
N PRO A 45 2.56 -5.69 -8.44
CA PRO A 45 3.03 -6.62 -7.44
C PRO A 45 3.90 -7.69 -8.11
N SER A 46 5.08 -7.94 -7.56
CA SER A 46 5.99 -8.94 -8.10
C SER A 46 6.77 -9.58 -6.97
N VAL A 47 6.92 -10.90 -7.02
CA VAL A 47 7.77 -11.65 -6.09
C VAL A 47 9.17 -11.03 -6.02
N ASP A 48 9.72 -10.90 -4.81
CA ASP A 48 11.00 -10.23 -4.59
C ASP A 48 12.22 -11.13 -4.90
N ILE A 49 12.35 -11.49 -6.17
CA ILE A 49 13.50 -12.24 -6.72
C ILE A 49 14.30 -11.37 -7.67
N ASN A 50 15.59 -11.68 -7.84
CA ASN A 50 16.53 -10.87 -8.66
C ASN A 50 16.00 -10.54 -10.07
N SER A 51 15.43 -11.53 -10.77
CA SER A 51 14.87 -11.34 -12.12
C SER A 51 13.64 -10.40 -12.16
N ARG A 52 12.87 -10.33 -11.07
CA ARG A 52 11.70 -9.43 -10.95
C ARG A 52 12.12 -8.06 -10.44
N ARG A 53 13.12 -7.97 -9.55
CA ARG A 53 13.76 -6.71 -9.15
C ARG A 53 14.29 -5.93 -10.37
N ARG A 54 15.05 -6.61 -11.24
CA ARG A 54 15.57 -5.97 -12.48
C ARG A 54 14.46 -5.47 -13.38
N ARG A 55 13.38 -6.24 -13.57
CA ARG A 55 12.22 -5.81 -14.37
C ARG A 55 11.49 -4.62 -13.77
N ARG A 56 11.24 -4.61 -12.45
CA ARG A 56 10.67 -3.44 -11.76
C ARG A 56 11.56 -2.21 -11.93
N TYR A 57 12.87 -2.35 -11.78
CA TYR A 57 13.80 -1.26 -12.01
C TYR A 57 13.66 -0.71 -13.44
N LEU A 58 13.73 -1.58 -14.46
CA LEU A 58 13.61 -1.17 -15.86
C LEU A 58 12.26 -0.52 -16.18
N GLN A 59 11.16 -1.05 -15.65
CA GLN A 59 9.83 -0.44 -15.80
C GLN A 59 9.79 0.95 -15.17
N ARG A 60 10.24 1.10 -13.92
CA ARG A 60 10.32 2.40 -13.23
C ARG A 60 11.17 3.41 -13.97
N THR A 61 12.27 2.97 -14.57
CA THR A 61 13.18 3.82 -15.35
C THR A 61 12.73 4.00 -16.79
N THR A 62 11.59 3.48 -17.24
CA THR A 62 11.11 3.68 -18.63
C THR A 62 9.70 4.23 -18.63
N CYS A 63 8.70 3.42 -18.27
CA CYS A 63 7.29 3.78 -18.44
C CYS A 63 6.79 4.85 -17.46
N TRP A 64 7.58 5.26 -16.48
CA TRP A 64 7.21 6.36 -15.58
C TRP A 64 7.95 7.66 -15.92
N GLN A 65 8.83 7.67 -16.92
CA GLN A 65 9.50 8.88 -17.39
C GLN A 65 8.60 9.77 -18.26
N PHE A 66 7.42 9.28 -18.67
CA PHE A 66 6.52 10.08 -19.49
C PHE A 66 6.12 11.40 -18.77
N PRO A 67 6.17 12.55 -19.47
CA PRO A 67 5.69 13.82 -18.94
C PRO A 67 4.25 13.69 -18.44
N GLY A 68 3.97 14.24 -17.26
CA GLY A 68 2.66 14.16 -16.61
C GLY A 68 2.48 13.01 -15.61
N VAL A 69 3.35 12.00 -15.62
CA VAL A 69 3.35 10.99 -14.54
C VAL A 69 3.86 11.64 -13.25
N ALA A 70 3.09 11.50 -12.16
CA ALA A 70 3.37 12.07 -10.85
C ALA A 70 4.60 11.42 -10.19
N ARG A 71 5.80 11.87 -10.56
CA ARG A 71 7.08 11.47 -9.94
C ARG A 71 7.95 12.67 -9.62
N ARG A 72 8.78 12.50 -8.59
CA ARG A 72 9.87 13.43 -8.25
C ARG A 72 10.79 13.72 -9.44
N ALA A 73 11.18 12.68 -10.17
CA ALA A 73 12.03 12.78 -11.36
C ALA A 73 11.36 13.56 -12.52
N ASN A 74 10.04 13.73 -12.48
CA ASN A 74 9.27 14.46 -13.48
C ASN A 74 8.82 15.85 -12.96
N ASN A 75 9.45 16.37 -11.90
CA ASN A 75 9.11 17.65 -11.28
C ASN A 75 7.68 17.74 -10.75
N PHE A 76 7.09 16.62 -10.32
CA PHE A 76 5.79 16.65 -9.67
C PHE A 76 5.85 17.44 -8.36
N THR A 77 4.95 18.42 -8.22
CA THR A 77 4.89 19.36 -7.09
C THR A 77 3.82 18.99 -6.04
N GLY A 78 2.99 17.99 -6.32
CA GLY A 78 2.04 17.48 -5.35
C GLY A 78 2.71 16.67 -4.24
N ALA A 79 1.96 16.41 -3.18
CA ALA A 79 2.48 15.71 -2.02
C ALA A 79 2.72 14.22 -2.32
N MET A 80 3.97 13.79 -2.39
CA MET A 80 4.35 12.37 -2.44
C MET A 80 4.37 11.76 -1.04
N LEU A 81 3.98 10.49 -0.92
CA LEU A 81 3.99 9.68 0.30
C LEU A 81 5.32 8.93 0.46
#